data_AF-A0A660V075-F1
#
_entry.id   AF-A0A660V075-F1
#
_cell.length_a   1.000
_cell.length_b   1.000
_cell.length_c   1.000
_cell.angle_alpha   90.00
_cell.angle_beta   90.00
_cell.angle_gamma   90.00
#
_symmetry.space_group_name_H-M   'P 1'
#
loop_
_entity.id
_entity.type
_entity.pdbx_description
1 polymer ?
#
loop_
_entity_poly.entity_id
_entity_poly.type
_entity_poly.pdbx_seq_one_letter_code
_entity_poly.pdbx_strand_id
1 'polypeptide(L)' 'MSVFLPNEPILEHWVLSNLANKLTVRRDVFTAYILVRLETGGTQRRMIGIFDRSQVWNKNDRPKLVALHPVPDPR' A
#
# COMPACT_ATOMS: atom_id res chain seq x y z
N MET A 1 -17.74 6.49 -42.38
CA MET A 1 -18.08 5.58 -41.28
C MET A 1 -16.81 4.81 -40.93
N SER A 2 -16.01 5.33 -40.00
CA SER A 2 -14.75 4.69 -39.59
C SER A 2 -15.06 3.62 -38.54
N VAL A 3 -14.72 2.38 -38.86
CA VAL A 3 -14.75 1.25 -37.93
C VAL A 3 -13.55 1.40 -37.00
N PHE A 4 -13.81 1.75 -35.74
CA PHE A 4 -12.80 1.73 -34.68
C PHE A 4 -12.60 0.26 -34.26
N LEU A 5 -11.44 -0.30 -34.56
CA LEU A 5 -10.97 -1.53 -33.93
C LEU A 5 -10.60 -1.19 -32.48
N PRO A 6 -11.13 -1.88 -31.45
CA PRO A 6 -10.64 -1.72 -30.09
C PRO A 6 -9.29 -2.43 -30.01
N ASN A 7 -8.21 -1.70 -30.32
CA ASN A 7 -6.89 -2.06 -29.81
C ASN A 7 -6.99 -2.03 -28.29
N GLU A 8 -6.60 -3.10 -27.61
CA GLU A 8 -6.73 -3.29 -26.17
C GLU A 8 -5.50 -2.79 -25.39
N PRO A 9 -5.46 -1.54 -24.87
CA PRO A 9 -4.50 -1.13 -23.85
C PRO A 9 -5.04 -1.34 -22.42
N ILE A 10 -6.33 -1.69 -22.28
CA ILE A 10 -7.00 -1.72 -20.98
C ILE A 10 -6.61 -2.99 -20.20
N LEU A 11 -6.48 -4.13 -20.88
CA LEU A 11 -6.11 -5.40 -20.26
C LEU A 11 -4.67 -5.37 -19.70
N GLU A 12 -3.72 -4.80 -20.44
CA GLU A 12 -2.33 -4.66 -19.99
C GLU A 12 -2.23 -3.80 -18.71
N HIS A 13 -2.99 -2.71 -18.64
CA HIS A 13 -2.96 -1.82 -17.48
C HIS A 13 -3.54 -2.48 -16.22
N TRP A 14 -4.59 -3.28 -16.38
CA TRP A 14 -5.18 -4.05 -15.28
C TRP A 14 -4.27 -5.18 -14.80
N VAL A 15 -3.58 -5.88 -15.72
CA VAL A 15 -2.61 -6.93 -15.40
C VAL A 15 -1.41 -6.35 -14.66
N LEU A 16 -0.85 -5.23 -15.13
CA LEU A 16 0.27 -4.56 -14.47
C LEU A 16 -0.12 -4.01 -13.10
N SER A 17 -1.33 -3.47 -12.94
CA SER A 17 -1.82 -2.96 -11.65
C SER A 17 -2.10 -4.09 -10.65
N ASN A 18 -2.69 -5.20 -11.10
CA ASN A 18 -2.86 -6.39 -10.26
C ASN A 18 -1.52 -7.04 -9.91
N LEU A 19 -0.59 -7.10 -10.86
CA LEU A 19 0.74 -7.63 -10.64
C LEU A 19 1.52 -6.73 -9.70
N ALA A 20 1.48 -5.41 -9.84
CA ALA A 20 2.11 -4.47 -8.93
C ALA A 20 1.52 -4.55 -7.52
N ASN A 21 0.19 -4.62 -7.38
CA ASN A 21 -0.49 -4.83 -6.10
C ASN A 21 -0.14 -6.19 -5.49
N LYS A 22 -0.08 -7.26 -6.29
CA LYS A 22 0.35 -8.58 -5.80
C LYS A 22 1.83 -8.62 -5.48
N LEU A 23 2.72 -7.95 -6.24
CA LEU A 23 4.16 -7.93 -6.01
C LEU A 23 4.55 -7.05 -4.81
N THR A 24 3.85 -5.95 -4.56
CA THR A 24 3.99 -5.17 -3.32
C THR A 24 3.44 -5.91 -2.10
N VAL A 25 2.49 -6.85 -2.28
CA VAL A 25 1.95 -7.69 -1.20
C VAL A 25 2.69 -9.03 -1.04
N ARG A 26 3.39 -9.50 -2.08
CA ARG A 26 4.10 -10.80 -2.14
C ARG A 26 5.62 -10.66 -2.00
N ARG A 27 6.16 -9.44 -1.92
CA ARG A 27 7.33 -9.25 -1.07
C ARG A 27 6.80 -9.30 0.34
N ASP A 28 7.37 -10.18 1.15
CA ASP A 28 7.03 -10.30 2.56
C ASP A 28 7.30 -9.01 3.35
N VAL A 29 7.74 -7.92 2.72
CA VAL A 29 7.88 -6.61 3.34
C VAL A 29 7.04 -5.59 2.58
N PHE A 30 6.16 -4.89 3.28
CA PHE A 30 5.33 -3.81 2.73
C PHE A 30 5.45 -2.52 3.55
N THR A 31 5.19 -1.39 2.90
CA THR A 31 5.21 -0.06 3.53
C THR A 31 3.79 0.45 3.70
N ALA A 32 3.44 0.96 4.88
CA ALA A 32 2.15 1.58 5.16
C ALA A 32 2.32 3.04 5.61
N TYR A 33 1.47 3.91 5.07
CA TYR A 33 1.34 5.28 5.55
C TYR A 33 0.18 5.36 6.55
N ILE A 34 0.47 5.73 7.79
CA ILE A 34 -0.47 5.75 8.90
C ILE A 34 -0.73 7.21 9.28
N LEU A 35 -1.99 7.62 9.23
CA LEU A 35 -2.45 8.91 9.71
C LEU A 35 -3.34 8.67 10.94
N VAL A 36 -2.86 9.11 12.10
CA VAL A 36 -3.63 9.10 13.35
C VAL A 36 -4.13 10.51 13.62
N ARG A 37 -5.44 10.68 13.63
CA ARG A 37 -6.10 11.93 14.00
C ARG A 37 -6.56 11.81 15.46
N LEU A 38 -5.98 12.63 16.33
CA LEU A 38 -6.29 12.60 17.77
C LEU A 38 -7.64 13.28 18.09
N GLU A 39 -8.02 14.29 17.30
CA GLU A 39 -9.26 15.05 17.50
C GLU A 39 -9.89 15.49 16.16
N THR A 40 -11.18 15.80 16.17
CA THR A 40 -11.94 16.31 15.01
C THR A 40 -11.49 17.73 14.63
N GLY A 41 -10.29 17.85 14.06
CA GLY A 41 -9.66 19.13 13.67
C GLY A 41 -8.25 19.34 14.24
N GLY A 42 -7.87 18.55 15.25
CA GLY A 42 -6.59 18.70 15.97
C GLY A 42 -5.39 18.02 15.32
N THR A 43 -4.32 17.92 16.11
CA THR A 43 -3.00 17.41 15.73
C THR A 43 -3.07 16.07 14.99
N GLN A 44 -2.44 16.03 13.83
CA GLN A 44 -2.29 14.83 13.02
C GLN A 44 -0.91 14.23 13.28
N ARG A 45 -0.86 12.96 13.65
CA ARG A 45 0.39 12.21 13.66
C ARG A 45 0.46 11.36 12.40
N ARG A 46 1.53 11.56 11.63
CA ARG A 46 1.80 10.84 10.40
C ARG A 46 3.00 9.94 10.62
N MET A 47 2.90 8.71 10.15
CA MET A 47 3.98 7.74 10.26
C MET A 47 4.08 6.93 8.98
N ILE A 48 5.29 6.61 8.57
CA ILE A 48 5.56 5.57 7.57
C ILE A 48 6.08 4.35 8.33
N GLY A 49 5.36 3.24 8.23
CA GLY A 49 5.77 1.96 8.83
C GLY A 49 6.20 0.98 7.75
N ILE A 50 7.29 0.24 7.99
CA ILE A 50 7.71 -0.91 7.18
C ILE A 50 7.37 -2.16 7.97
N PHE A 51 6.59 -3.06 7.37
CA PHE A 51 6.07 -4.26 7.99
C PHE A 51 6.56 -5.51 7.26
N ASP A 52 7.01 -6.50 8.02
CA ASP A 52 7.48 -7.81 7.54
C ASP A 52 6.48 -8.91 7.91
N ARG A 53 5.95 -9.59 6.90
CA ARG A 53 4.99 -10.71 6.95
C ARG A 53 5.64 -12.07 6.65
N SER A 54 6.96 -12.18 6.60
CA SER A 54 7.68 -13.44 6.30
C SER A 54 7.41 -14.56 7.32
N GLN A 55 6.92 -14.18 8.50
CA GLN A 55 6.52 -15.09 9.59
C GLN A 55 4.99 -15.11 9.81
N VAL A 56 4.20 -14.69 8.82
CA VAL A 56 2.73 -14.70 8.89
C VAL A 56 2.20 -15.90 8.11
N TRP A 57 1.95 -16.99 8.82
CA TRP A 57 1.51 -18.27 8.25
C TRP A 57 0.01 -18.49 8.44
N ASN A 58 -0.54 -17.95 9.53
CA ASN A 58 -1.93 -18.12 9.94
C ASN A 58 -2.61 -16.77 10.14
N LYS A 59 -3.96 -16.75 10.17
CA LYS A 59 -4.77 -15.52 10.36
C LYS A 59 -4.48 -14.79 11.69
N ASN A 60 -4.00 -15.51 12.70
CA ASN A 60 -3.68 -14.94 14.01
C ASN A 60 -2.28 -14.30 14.05
N ASP A 61 -1.41 -14.64 13.09
CA ASP A 61 -0.07 -14.08 13.02
C ASP A 61 -0.16 -12.62 12.56
N ARG A 62 0.70 -11.78 13.15
CA ARG A 62 0.75 -10.35 12.84
C ARG A 62 2.06 -10.04 12.14
N PRO A 63 2.05 -9.18 11.10
CA PRO A 63 3.28 -8.66 10.53
C PRO A 63 4.13 -7.95 11.59
N LYS A 64 5.44 -8.17 11.55
CA LYS A 64 6.41 -7.51 12.41
C LYS A 64 6.66 -6.09 11.90
N LEU A 65 6.57 -5.08 12.78
CA LEU A 65 7.02 -3.73 12.45
C LEU A 65 8.56 -3.70 12.45
N VAL A 66 9.16 -3.41 11.29
CA VAL A 66 10.62 -3.38 11.09
C VAL A 66 11.17 -1.97 11.29
N ALA A 67 10.46 -0.96 10.78
CA ALA A 67 10.84 0.43 10.92
C ALA A 67 9.60 1.30 11.03
N LEU A 68 9.71 2.36 11.82
CA LEU A 68 8.68 3.39 11.95
C LEU A 68 9.36 4.75 11.83
N HIS A 69 8.98 5.49 10.78
CA HIS A 69 9.47 6.83 10.55
C HIS A 69 8.34 7.83 10.85
N PRO A 70 8.47 8.66 11.89
CA PRO A 70 7.54 9.76 12.10
C PRO A 70 7.69 10.75 10.95
N VAL A 71 6.58 11.10 10.31
CA VAL A 71 6.54 12.11 9.28
C VAL A 71 6.13 13.42 9.95
N PRO A 72 6.98 14.47 9.90
CA PRO A 72 6.63 15.78 10.44
C PRO A 72 5.32 16.29 9.85
N ASP A 73 4.56 17.06 10.64
CA ASP A 73 3.42 17.79 10.08
C ASP A 73 3.98 18.78 9.04
N PRO A 74 3.48 18.80 7.80
CA PRO A 74 3.92 19.76 6.79
C PRO A 74 3.47 21.21 7.07
N ARG A 75 2.85 21.49 8.22
CA ARG A 75 2.36 22.81 8.62
C ARG A 75 3.25 23.49 9.64
#